data_AF-A0A496UQT9-F1
#
_entry.id   AF-A0A496UQT9-F1
#
_cell.length_a   1.000
_cell.length_b   1.000
_cell.length_c   1.000
_cell.angle_alpha   90.00
_cell.angle_beta   90.00
_cell.angle_gamma   90.00
#
_symmetry.space_group_name_H-M   'P 1'
#
loop_
_entity.id
_entity.type
_entity.pdbx_description
1 polymer ?
#
loop_
_entity_poly.entity_id
_entity_poly.type
_entity_poly.pdbx_seq_one_letter_code
_entity_poly.pdbx_strand_id
1 'polypeptide(L)'
;TERFPEAKLCNVEGLVKLVDREELEANDWSLTPGRYVGVAPEEVDEDFDFEEAMREIHVELEDLNAEAVGLAGRIQKNFLELGI
;
A
#
# COMPACT_ATOMS: atom_id res chain seq x y z
N THR A 1 15.97 7.02 -14.19
CA THR A 1 16.06 8.38 -14.78
C THR A 1 16.40 9.38 -13.69
N GLU A 2 17.26 10.37 -13.93
CA GLU A 2 17.59 11.38 -12.92
C GLU A 2 16.39 12.31 -12.67
N ARG A 3 16.03 12.55 -11.41
CA ARG A 3 14.81 13.29 -11.02
C ARG A 3 14.93 14.80 -11.21
N PHE A 4 16.15 15.35 -11.17
CA PHE A 4 16.43 16.78 -11.28
C PHE A 4 17.57 17.01 -12.27
N PRO A 5 17.31 16.90 -13.58
CA PRO A 5 18.33 17.17 -14.58
C PRO A 5 18.86 18.60 -14.38
N GLU A 6 20.18 18.76 -14.51
CA GLU A 6 20.87 20.04 -14.32
C GLU A 6 20.76 20.65 -12.91
N ALA A 7 20.39 19.87 -11.89
CA ALA A 7 20.16 20.34 -10.52
C ALA A 7 19.11 21.48 -10.41
N LYS A 8 18.14 21.51 -11.34
CA LYS A 8 17.03 22.47 -11.34
C LYS A 8 15.75 21.82 -10.86
N LEU A 9 14.89 22.61 -10.22
CA LEU A 9 13.55 22.19 -9.86
C LEU A 9 12.72 21.94 -11.14
N CYS A 10 12.16 20.75 -11.24
CA CYS A 10 11.14 20.39 -12.21
C CYS A 10 10.02 19.63 -11.50
N ASN A 11 8.82 19.65 -12.08
CA ASN A 11 7.70 18.89 -11.54
C ASN A 11 7.97 17.39 -11.72
N VAL A 12 7.79 16.62 -10.67
CA VAL A 12 7.93 15.16 -10.64
C VAL A 12 6.71 14.59 -9.93
N GLU A 13 5.90 13.84 -10.66
CA GLU A 13 4.68 13.22 -10.11
C GLU A 13 5.01 12.33 -8.90
N GLY A 14 4.20 12.42 -7.86
CA GLY A 14 4.44 11.72 -6.59
C GLY A 14 5.60 12.27 -5.73
N LEU A 15 6.33 13.30 -6.18
CA LEU A 15 7.45 13.90 -5.43
C LEU A 15 7.35 15.42 -5.22
N VAL A 16 7.24 16.21 -6.28
CA VAL A 16 7.27 17.69 -6.17
C VAL A 16 6.54 18.38 -7.32
N LYS A 17 5.85 19.48 -7.02
CA LYS A 17 5.26 20.37 -8.01
C LYS A 17 5.48 21.82 -7.59
N LEU A 18 5.95 22.65 -8.51
CA LEU A 18 5.94 24.09 -8.36
C LEU A 18 4.51 24.60 -8.64
N VAL A 19 3.94 25.28 -7.64
CA VAL A 19 2.57 25.82 -7.69
C VAL A 19 2.60 27.33 -7.47
N ASP A 20 1.73 28.05 -8.16
CA ASP A 20 1.58 29.48 -7.97
C ASP A 20 0.50 29.80 -6.90
N ARG A 21 0.31 31.09 -6.63
CA ARG A 21 -0.65 31.54 -5.62
C ARG A 21 -2.11 31.31 -6.04
N GLU A 22 -2.39 31.30 -7.34
CA GLU A 22 -3.75 31.08 -7.86
C GLU A 22 -4.15 29.62 -7.63
N GLU A 23 -3.25 28.67 -7.90
CA GLU A 23 -3.45 27.25 -7.61
C GLU A 23 -3.52 26.98 -6.10
N LEU A 24 -2.73 27.68 -5.27
CA LEU A 24 -2.84 27.58 -3.81
C LEU A 24 -4.20 28.05 -3.30
N GLU A 25 -4.69 29.20 -3.78
CA GLU A 25 -5.99 29.75 -3.40
C GLU A 25 -7.14 28.84 -3.81
N ALA A 26 -7.11 28.30 -5.04
CA ALA A 26 -8.09 27.33 -5.52
C ALA A 26 -8.12 26.04 -4.69
N ASN A 27 -7.04 25.77 -3.96
CA ASN A 27 -6.87 24.62 -3.09
C ASN A 27 -6.91 25.02 -1.60
N ASP A 28 -7.72 26.02 -1.24
CA ASP A 28 -7.99 26.48 0.13
C ASP A 28 -6.73 26.84 0.94
N TRP A 29 -5.65 27.26 0.27
CA TRP A 29 -4.34 27.49 0.88
C TRP A 29 -3.77 26.27 1.62
N SER A 30 -4.26 25.07 1.31
CA SER A 30 -3.74 23.83 1.86
C SER A 30 -2.30 23.63 1.40
N LEU A 31 -1.40 23.23 2.29
CA LEU A 31 -0.03 22.89 1.90
C LEU A 31 0.19 21.37 1.84
N THR A 32 -0.89 20.59 1.85
CA THR A 32 -0.81 19.13 1.78
C THR A 32 -0.29 18.71 0.41
N PRO A 33 0.89 18.10 0.30
CA PRO A 33 1.53 17.82 -0.99
C PRO A 33 0.66 16.98 -1.94
N GLY A 34 -0.09 16.01 -1.39
CA GLY A 34 -0.98 15.15 -2.19
C GLY A 34 -2.07 15.89 -2.97
N ARG A 35 -2.37 17.15 -2.63
CA ARG A 35 -3.32 17.99 -3.37
C ARG A 35 -2.72 18.55 -4.68
N TYR A 36 -1.40 18.52 -4.83
CA TYR A 36 -0.68 19.14 -5.95
C TYR A 36 0.19 18.17 -6.74
N VAL A 37 0.84 17.24 -6.04
CA VAL A 37 1.98 16.47 -6.55
C VAL A 37 1.56 15.27 -7.42
N GLY A 38 0.28 14.88 -7.38
CA GLY A 38 -0.21 13.70 -8.09
C GLY A 38 0.40 12.40 -7.53
N VAL A 39 0.32 11.33 -8.32
CA VAL A 39 0.88 10.02 -7.97
C VAL A 39 1.97 9.69 -8.98
N ALA A 40 3.10 9.15 -8.52
CA ALA A 40 4.11 8.67 -9.43
C ALA A 40 3.50 7.62 -10.38
N PRO A 41 3.90 7.60 -11.66
CA PRO A 41 3.43 6.57 -12.58
C PRO A 41 3.75 5.19 -12.02
N GLU A 42 2.82 4.26 -12.18
CA GLU A 42 3.04 2.88 -11.78
C GLU A 42 4.22 2.33 -12.58
N GLU A 43 5.23 1.82 -11.87
CA GLU A 43 6.27 1.02 -12.50
C GLU A 43 5.66 -0.35 -12.78
N VAL A 44 5.41 -0.62 -14.07
CA VAL A 44 4.98 -1.95 -14.52
C VAL A 44 6.20 -2.85 -14.46
N ASP A 45 6.20 -3.75 -13.49
CA ASP A 45 7.13 -4.87 -13.47
C ASP A 45 6.65 -5.92 -14.47
N GLU A 46 7.27 -5.99 -15.65
CA GLU A 46 6.90 -6.93 -16.70
C GLU A 46 7.14 -8.40 -16.30
N ASP A 47 7.99 -8.63 -15.29
CA ASP A 47 8.29 -9.96 -14.78
C ASP A 47 7.33 -10.37 -13.64
N PHE A 48 6.41 -9.49 -13.21
CA PHE A 48 5.48 -9.78 -12.13
C PHE A 48 4.24 -10.57 -12.61
N ASP A 49 4.12 -11.82 -12.16
CA ASP A 49 2.92 -12.65 -12.38
C ASP A 49 1.87 -12.42 -11.28
N PHE A 50 0.86 -11.59 -11.60
CA PHE A 50 -0.24 -11.30 -10.68
C PHE A 50 -1.11 -12.53 -10.36
N GLU A 51 -1.28 -13.46 -11.30
CA GLU A 51 -2.12 -14.65 -11.07
C GLU A 51 -1.41 -15.62 -10.11
N GLU A 52 -0.10 -15.82 -10.30
CA GLU A 52 0.73 -16.62 -9.39
C GLU A 52 0.71 -16.03 -7.98
N ALA A 53 1.02 -14.73 -7.83
CA ALA A 53 1.03 -14.07 -6.53
C ALA A 53 -0.33 -14.17 -5.80
N MET A 54 -1.44 -13.98 -6.53
CA MET A 54 -2.78 -14.13 -5.97
C MET A 54 -3.10 -15.56 -5.54
N ARG A 55 -2.63 -16.56 -6.31
CA ARG A 55 -2.79 -17.97 -5.97
C ARG A 55 -1.99 -18.33 -4.72
N GLU A 56 -0.75 -17.87 -4.61
CA GLU A 56 0.09 -18.08 -3.42
C GLU A 56 -0.56 -17.49 -2.17
N ILE A 57 -1.02 -16.23 -2.24
CA ILE A 57 -1.73 -15.57 -1.13
C ILE A 57 -2.98 -16.36 -0.74
N HIS A 58 -3.72 -16.90 -1.71
CA HIS A 58 -4.93 -17.68 -1.41
C HIS A 58 -4.62 -18.98 -0.69
N VAL A 59 -3.59 -19.71 -1.12
CA VAL A 59 -3.15 -20.95 -0.47
C VAL A 59 -2.67 -20.65 0.96
N GLU A 60 -1.84 -19.61 1.13
CA GLU A 60 -1.37 -19.19 2.46
C GLU A 60 -2.55 -18.83 3.39
N LEU A 61 -3.56 -18.13 2.87
CA LEU A 61 -4.75 -17.78 3.63
C LEU A 61 -5.57 -19.01 4.03
N GLU A 62 -5.69 -20.02 3.16
CA GLU A 62 -6.36 -21.28 3.48
C GLU A 62 -5.63 -22.04 4.59
N ASP A 63 -4.30 -22.11 4.52
CA ASP A 63 -3.46 -22.75 5.54
C ASP A 63 -3.60 -22.05 6.90
N LEU A 64 -3.48 -20.72 6.92
CA LEU A 64 -3.67 -19.91 8.13
C LEU A 64 -5.06 -20.11 8.76
N ASN A 65 -6.10 -20.22 7.94
CA ASN A 65 -7.46 -20.49 8.41
C ASN A 65 -7.57 -21.89 9.04
N ALA A 66 -6.98 -22.92 8.41
CA ALA A 66 -6.97 -24.27 8.95
C ALA A 66 -6.23 -24.32 10.31
N GLU A 67 -5.08 -23.64 10.41
CA GLU A 67 -4.34 -23.49 11.66
C GLU A 67 -5.15 -22.77 12.74
N ALA A 68 -5.83 -21.67 12.39
CA ALA A 68 -6.67 -20.92 13.31
C ALA A 68 -7.81 -21.77 13.87
N VAL A 69 -8.49 -22.56 13.03
CA VAL A 69 -9.53 -23.51 13.46
C VAL A 69 -8.95 -24.56 14.39
N GLY A 70 -7.78 -25.13 14.06
CA GLY A 70 -7.10 -26.10 14.91
C GLY A 70 -6.74 -25.52 16.28
N LEU A 71 -6.22 -24.29 16.31
CA LEU A 71 -5.89 -23.57 17.54
C LEU A 71 -7.14 -23.29 18.38
N ALA A 72 -8.21 -22.81 17.76
CA ALA A 72 -9.49 -22.57 18.44
C ALA A 72 -10.03 -23.86 19.09
N GLY A 73 -9.97 -24.99 18.38
CA GLY A 73 -10.36 -26.29 18.92
C GLY A 73 -9.50 -26.73 20.12
N ARG A 74 -8.19 -26.52 20.06
CA ARG A 74 -7.28 -26.79 21.19
C ARG A 74 -7.59 -25.91 22.40
N ILE A 75 -7.84 -24.62 22.18
CA ILE A 75 -8.21 -23.69 23.25
C ILE A 75 -9.51 -24.17 23.91
N GLN A 76 -10.55 -24.47 23.12
CA GLN A 76 -11.82 -24.95 23.64
C GLN A 76 -11.67 -26.24 24.45
N LYS A 77 -10.90 -27.21 23.95
CA LYS A 77 -10.63 -28.45 24.68
C LYS A 77 -9.96 -28.18 26.03
N ASN A 78 -8.96 -27.31 26.06
CA ASN A 78 -8.26 -26.95 27.30
C ASN A 78 -9.22 -26.31 28.33
N PHE A 79 -10.14 -25.45 27.89
CA PHE A 79 -11.16 -24.87 28.78
C PHE A 79 -12.09 -25.93 29.37
N LEU A 80 -12.60 -26.85 28.53
CA LEU A 80 -13.44 -27.96 28.99
C LEU A 80 -12.73 -28.86 30.01
N GLU A 81 -11.45 -29.16 29.80
CA GLU A 81 -10.63 -29.95 30.73
C GLU A 81 -10.39 -29.22 32.06
N LEU A 82 -10.38 -27.89 32.06
CA LEU A 82 -10.30 -27.06 33.28
C LEU A 82 -11.67 -26.90 33.97
N GLY A 83 -12.75 -27.44 33.40
CA GLY A 83 -14.09 -27.35 33.96
C GLY A 83 -14.76 -25.99 33.79
N ILE A 84 -14.33 -25.20 32.79
CA ILE A 84 -14.86 -23.87 32.45
C ILE A 84 -15.39 -23.84 31.02
#